data_AF-T0YIQ5-F1
#
_entry.id   AF-T0YIQ5-F1
#
_cell.length_a   1.000
_cell.length_b   1.000
_cell.length_c   1.000
_cell.angle_alpha   90.00
_cell.angle_beta   90.00
_cell.angle_gamma   90.00
#
_symmetry.space_group_name_H-M   'P 1'
#
loop_
_entity.id
_entity.type
_entity.pdbx_description
1 polymer ?
#
loop_
_entity_poly.entity_id
_entity_poly.type
_entity_poly.pdbx_seq_one_letter_code
_entity_poly.pdbx_strand_id
1 'polypeptide(L)'
;MPTLEVINERFARFFQVTMSATLRKNIEFAPQGIDMLKFGEFLRKLPMPSNINILRLESLRRNILLVIDARLVYLIVDHIFGGNGRGHVKVEGRDFTPIEARITRNILDLAIDDFEKAWAPVYSMPLTYIRSEINPQFAAIVAPTEMVITLAYKL
;
A
#
# COMPACT_ATOMS: atom_id res chain seq x y z
N MET A 1 7.75 12.37 -14.32
CA MET A 1 7.31 11.38 -15.33
C MET A 1 5.82 11.61 -15.58
N PRO A 2 5.44 12.45 -16.56
CA PRO A 2 4.09 13.04 -16.60
C PRO A 2 2.95 12.03 -16.64
N THR A 3 3.07 10.95 -17.42
CA THR A 3 2.03 9.91 -17.49
C THR A 3 1.84 9.20 -16.16
N LEU A 4 2.94 8.91 -15.43
CA LEU A 4 2.86 8.22 -14.14
C LEU A 4 2.26 9.12 -13.05
N GLU A 5 2.55 10.43 -13.10
CA GLU A 5 1.91 11.43 -12.22
C GLU A 5 0.40 11.43 -12.39
N VAL A 6 -0.07 11.48 -13.64
CA VAL A 6 -1.51 11.43 -13.96
C VAL A 6 -2.17 10.13 -13.48
N ILE A 7 -1.49 8.98 -13.63
CA ILE A 7 -2.01 7.70 -13.13
C ILE A 7 -2.09 7.71 -11.60
N ASN A 8 -1.06 8.22 -10.92
CA ASN A 8 -1.03 8.29 -9.46
C ASN A 8 -2.11 9.21 -8.89
N GLU A 9 -2.33 10.38 -9.50
CA GLU A 9 -3.42 11.28 -9.12
C GLU A 9 -4.79 10.64 -9.32
N ARG A 10 -4.94 9.83 -10.39
CA ARG A 10 -6.18 9.08 -10.63
C ARG A 10 -6.39 8.00 -9.57
N PHE A 11 -5.36 7.21 -9.28
CA PHE A 11 -5.41 6.22 -8.21
C PHE A 11 -5.75 6.88 -6.87
N ALA A 12 -5.09 7.99 -6.54
CA ALA A 12 -5.33 8.70 -5.30
C ALA A 12 -6.80 9.15 -5.18
N ARG A 13 -7.39 9.69 -6.24
CA ARG A 13 -8.81 10.07 -6.25
C ARG A 13 -9.75 8.89 -6.08
N PHE A 14 -9.51 7.77 -6.78
CA PHE A 14 -10.34 6.57 -6.63
C PHE A 14 -10.25 6.01 -5.21
N PHE A 15 -9.03 5.83 -4.71
CA PHE A 15 -8.81 5.26 -3.40
C PHE A 15 -9.32 6.18 -2.28
N GLN A 16 -9.25 7.50 -2.43
CA GLN A 16 -9.85 8.45 -1.49
C GLN A 16 -11.37 8.26 -1.36
N VAL A 17 -12.07 8.12 -2.48
CA VAL A 17 -13.52 7.88 -2.51
C VAL A 17 -13.85 6.54 -1.85
N THR A 18 -13.12 5.49 -2.22
CA THR A 18 -13.30 4.14 -1.69
C THR A 18 -13.06 4.11 -0.17
N MET A 19 -11.93 4.63 0.30
CA MET A 19 -11.61 4.69 1.72
C MET A 19 -12.59 5.54 2.52
N SER A 20 -13.03 6.68 1.97
CA SER A 20 -14.02 7.53 2.63
C SER A 20 -15.36 6.80 2.81
N ALA A 21 -15.79 6.04 1.80
CA ALA A 21 -17.00 5.22 1.87
C ALA A 21 -16.84 4.06 2.87
N THR A 22 -15.70 3.34 2.83
CA THR A 22 -15.40 2.21 3.73
C THR A 22 -15.36 2.66 5.19
N LEU A 23 -14.69 3.77 5.49
CA LEU A 23 -14.54 4.29 6.85
C LEU A 23 -15.71 5.17 7.30
N ARG A 24 -16.64 5.50 6.40
CA ARG A 24 -17.74 6.45 6.67
C ARG A 24 -17.24 7.78 7.26
N LYS A 25 -16.10 8.24 6.76
CA LYS A 25 -15.40 9.45 7.21
C LYS A 25 -14.80 10.13 6.00
N ASN A 26 -14.75 11.46 5.97
CA ASN A 26 -14.01 12.17 4.93
C ASN A 26 -12.50 11.95 5.15
N ILE A 27 -11.88 11.26 4.20
CA ILE A 27 -10.46 10.95 4.20
C ILE A 27 -9.81 11.78 3.08
N GLU A 28 -8.65 12.36 3.38
CA GLU A 28 -7.80 12.99 2.37
C GLU A 28 -6.72 11.98 1.99
N PHE A 29 -6.58 11.68 0.69
CA PHE A 29 -5.53 10.77 0.23
C PHE A 29 -4.84 11.39 -0.98
N ALA A 30 -3.57 11.74 -0.80
CA ALA A 30 -2.84 12.53 -1.77
C ALA A 30 -1.51 11.88 -2.16
N PRO A 31 -1.10 11.94 -3.44
CA PRO A 31 0.24 11.54 -3.84
C PRO A 31 1.26 12.50 -3.22
N GLN A 32 2.37 11.95 -2.72
CA GLN A 32 3.49 12.71 -2.15
C GLN A 32 4.64 12.88 -3.14
N GLY A 33 4.79 11.95 -4.07
CA GLY A 33 5.85 12.02 -5.07
C GLY A 33 6.13 10.69 -5.76
N ILE A 34 6.97 10.78 -6.79
CA ILE A 34 7.51 9.66 -7.53
C ILE A 34 9.01 9.72 -7.38
N ASP A 35 9.59 8.65 -6.85
CA ASP A 35 11.03 8.51 -6.71
C ASP A 35 11.54 7.30 -7.48
N MET A 36 12.82 7.34 -7.84
CA MET A 36 13.53 6.21 -8.43
C MET A 36 14.81 5.96 -7.61
N LEU A 37 14.92 4.78 -7.04
CA LEU A 37 16.02 4.41 -6.15
C LEU A 37 16.34 2.92 -6.28
N LYS A 38 17.49 2.51 -5.73
CA LYS A 38 17.83 1.08 -5.67
C LYS A 38 16.87 0.35 -4.75
N PHE A 39 16.49 -0.87 -5.10
CA PHE A 39 15.56 -1.67 -4.32
C PHE A 39 16.03 -1.89 -2.87
N GLY A 40 17.33 -2.10 -2.67
CA GLY A 40 17.91 -2.21 -1.33
C GLY A 40 17.83 -0.91 -0.51
N GLU A 41 17.85 0.26 -1.15
CA GLU A 41 17.62 1.56 -0.49
C GLU A 41 16.16 1.72 -0.11
N PHE A 42 15.23 1.30 -0.98
CA PHE A 42 13.80 1.29 -0.68
C PHE A 42 13.48 0.43 0.55
N LEU A 43 13.97 -0.81 0.61
CA LEU A 43 13.71 -1.70 1.75
C LEU A 43 14.22 -1.12 3.08
N ARG A 44 15.34 -0.40 3.08
CA ARG A 44 15.88 0.27 4.28
C ARG A 44 15.08 1.49 4.72
N LYS A 45 14.31 2.10 3.82
CA LYS A 45 13.42 3.24 4.12
C LYS A 45 12.07 2.81 4.69
N LEU A 46 11.71 1.54 4.59
CA LEU A 46 10.43 1.06 5.08
C LEU A 46 10.34 1.18 6.61
N PRO A 47 9.24 1.73 7.15
CA PRO A 47 9.05 1.77 8.59
C PRO A 47 8.94 0.34 9.12
N MET A 48 9.49 0.11 10.31
CA MET A 48 9.40 -1.20 10.97
C MET A 48 8.54 -1.07 12.22
N PRO A 49 7.49 -1.89 12.36
CA PRO A 49 6.92 -2.84 11.40
C PRO A 49 6.12 -2.16 10.26
N SER A 50 5.99 -2.86 9.13
CA SER A 50 5.10 -2.51 8.01
C SER A 50 4.34 -3.74 7.55
N ASN A 51 3.16 -3.56 6.94
CA ASN A 51 2.49 -4.63 6.20
C ASN A 51 2.94 -4.54 4.72
N ILE A 52 3.81 -5.47 4.31
CA ILE A 52 4.45 -5.47 2.99
C ILE A 52 3.80 -6.54 2.13
N ASN A 53 3.01 -6.13 1.15
CA ASN A 53 2.24 -7.05 0.32
C ASN A 53 2.93 -7.26 -1.01
N ILE A 54 3.16 -8.53 -1.34
CA ILE A 54 3.72 -8.93 -2.63
C ILE A 54 2.56 -9.28 -3.54
N LEU A 55 2.48 -8.55 -4.65
CA LEU A 55 1.49 -8.72 -5.70
C LEU A 55 2.19 -9.23 -6.96
N ARG A 56 1.51 -10.05 -7.75
CA ARG A 56 1.92 -10.47 -9.08
C ARG A 56 1.18 -9.66 -10.13
N LEU A 57 1.92 -9.01 -11.00
CA LEU A 57 1.41 -8.45 -12.24
C LEU A 57 1.43 -9.54 -13.32
N GLU A 58 0.26 -10.06 -13.66
CA GLU A 58 0.15 -11.23 -14.55
C GLU A 58 0.61 -10.93 -15.98
N SER A 59 0.33 -9.72 -16.48
CA SER A 59 0.67 -9.32 -17.85
C SER A 59 2.18 -9.23 -18.10
N LEU A 60 2.96 -8.81 -17.10
CA LEU A 60 4.42 -8.67 -17.21
C LEU A 60 5.18 -9.81 -16.52
N ARG A 61 4.49 -10.71 -15.81
CA ARG A 61 5.08 -11.76 -14.96
C ARG A 61 6.12 -11.20 -13.99
N ARG A 62 5.82 -10.04 -13.40
CA ARG A 62 6.66 -9.34 -12.42
C ARG A 62 5.92 -9.21 -11.09
N ASN A 63 6.69 -9.07 -10.02
CA ASN A 63 6.11 -8.80 -8.71
C ASN A 63 6.15 -7.29 -8.44
N ILE A 64 5.17 -6.80 -7.67
CA ILE A 64 5.04 -5.42 -7.18
C ILE A 64 4.90 -5.49 -5.67
N LEU A 65 5.38 -4.46 -4.98
CA LEU A 65 5.16 -4.30 -3.55
C LEU A 65 4.14 -3.19 -3.30
N LEU A 66 3.15 -3.49 -2.46
CA LEU A 66 2.27 -2.49 -1.86
C LEU A 66 2.50 -2.52 -0.35
N VAL A 67 3.03 -1.42 0.17
CA VAL A 67 3.39 -1.29 1.59
C VAL A 67 2.39 -0.40 2.29
N ILE A 68 1.87 -0.87 3.43
CA ILE A 68 1.03 -0.12 4.34
C ILE A 68 1.78 0.02 5.67
N ASP A 69 2.00 1.25 6.13
CA ASP A 69 2.60 1.50 7.45
C ASP A 69 1.72 0.85 8.54
N ALA A 70 2.34 0.17 9.52
CA ALA A 70 1.59 -0.45 10.60
C ALA A 70 0.73 0.55 11.38
N ARG A 71 1.20 1.80 11.57
CA ARG A 71 0.41 2.88 12.18
C ARG A 71 -0.89 3.11 11.42
N LEU A 72 -0.83 3.08 10.09
CA LEU A 72 -2.00 3.26 9.25
C LEU A 72 -2.98 2.10 9.41
N VAL A 73 -2.47 0.87 9.44
CA VAL A 73 -3.28 -0.33 9.74
C VAL A 73 -4.01 -0.16 11.07
N TYR A 74 -3.29 0.19 12.14
CA TYR A 74 -3.89 0.33 13.46
C TYR A 74 -4.91 1.46 13.54
N LEU A 75 -4.67 2.60 12.87
CA LEU A 75 -5.64 3.69 12.81
C LEU A 75 -6.93 3.27 12.09
N ILE A 76 -6.80 2.51 11.00
CA ILE A 76 -7.96 2.00 10.27
C ILE A 76 -8.74 0.97 11.11
N VAL A 77 -8.02 0.07 11.77
CA VAL A 77 -8.62 -0.93 12.68
C VAL A 77 -9.36 -0.22 13.83
N ASP A 78 -8.71 0.71 14.53
CA ASP A 78 -9.32 1.49 15.62
C ASP A 78 -10.60 2.18 15.15
N HIS A 79 -10.56 2.83 13.99
CA HIS A 79 -11.72 3.52 13.42
C HIS A 79 -12.87 2.56 13.08
N ILE A 80 -12.60 1.38 12.53
CA ILE A 80 -13.62 0.36 12.23
C ILE A 80 -14.29 -0.15 13.51
N PHE A 81 -13.55 -0.25 14.61
CA PHE A 81 -14.06 -0.67 15.92
C PHE A 81 -14.65 0.49 16.76
N GLY A 82 -14.84 1.68 16.17
CA GLY A 82 -15.47 2.82 16.82
C GLY A 82 -14.54 3.65 17.70
N GLY A 83 -13.23 3.45 17.58
CA GLY A 83 -12.21 4.27 18.20
C GLY A 83 -12.06 5.64 17.52
N ASN A 84 -11.46 6.57 18.25
CA ASN A 84 -11.34 7.97 17.83
C ASN A 84 -10.00 8.26 17.15
N GLY A 85 -9.16 7.25 16.89
CA GLY A 85 -7.79 7.40 16.38
C GLY A 85 -6.82 8.05 17.38
N ARG A 86 -7.25 8.22 18.64
CA ARG A 86 -6.48 8.83 19.73
C ARG A 86 -5.80 7.82 20.65
N GLY A 87 -6.01 6.53 20.40
CA GLY A 87 -5.27 5.49 21.11
C GLY A 87 -3.77 5.66 20.83
N HIS A 88 -2.94 5.66 21.88
CA HIS A 88 -1.50 5.48 21.69
C HIS A 88 -1.30 4.11 21.06
N VAL A 89 -1.13 4.07 19.75
CA VAL A 89 -0.73 2.87 19.04
C VAL A 89 0.72 2.60 19.43
N LYS A 90 0.91 1.80 20.46
CA LYS A 90 2.20 1.18 20.77
C LYS A 90 2.51 0.20 19.66
N VAL A 91 3.19 0.69 18.62
CA VAL A 91 3.75 -0.13 17.55
C VAL A 91 4.96 -0.88 18.12
N GLU A 92 4.73 -1.85 19.01
CA GLU A 92 5.78 -2.58 19.74
C GLU A 92 6.39 -3.71 18.90
N GLY A 93 6.62 -3.49 17.60
CA GLY A 93 7.26 -4.50 16.72
C GLY A 93 6.57 -5.87 16.69
N ARG A 94 5.32 -5.94 17.16
CA ARG A 94 4.54 -7.18 17.26
C ARG A 94 3.91 -7.52 15.91
N ASP A 95 3.67 -8.80 15.70
CA ASP A 95 2.93 -9.27 14.54
C ASP A 95 1.49 -8.74 14.55
N PHE A 96 0.93 -8.54 13.34
CA PHE A 96 -0.49 -8.20 13.21
C PHE A 96 -1.34 -9.37 13.71
N THR A 97 -2.36 -9.06 14.51
CA THR A 97 -3.34 -10.06 14.91
C THR A 97 -4.12 -10.56 13.68
N PRO A 98 -4.76 -11.75 13.74
CA PRO A 98 -5.54 -12.25 12.60
C PRO A 98 -6.64 -11.29 12.14
N ILE A 99 -7.23 -10.51 13.05
CA ILE A 99 -8.25 -9.51 12.75
C ILE A 99 -7.63 -8.32 12.01
N GLU A 100 -6.51 -7.80 12.50
CA GLU A 100 -5.77 -6.70 11.85
C GLU A 100 -5.30 -7.10 10.44
N ALA A 101 -4.77 -8.31 10.29
CA ALA A 101 -4.35 -8.86 9.01
C ALA A 101 -5.53 -9.00 8.03
N ARG A 102 -6.70 -9.46 8.50
CA ARG A 102 -7.91 -9.56 7.68
C ARG A 102 -8.44 -8.20 7.23
N ILE A 103 -8.45 -7.21 8.12
CA ILE A 103 -8.85 -5.84 7.78
C ILE A 103 -7.89 -5.26 6.74
N THR A 104 -6.58 -5.42 6.96
CA THR A 104 -5.54 -4.96 6.02
C THR A 104 -5.69 -5.62 4.66
N ARG A 105 -6.01 -6.92 4.63
CA ARG A 105 -6.27 -7.66 3.39
C ARG A 105 -7.44 -7.07 2.60
N ASN A 106 -8.55 -6.74 3.27
CA ASN A 106 -9.70 -6.14 2.60
C ASN A 106 -9.36 -4.76 2.00
N ILE A 107 -8.59 -3.94 2.72
CA ILE A 107 -8.16 -2.62 2.24
C ILE A 107 -7.21 -2.76 1.05
N LEU A 108 -6.31 -3.75 1.10
CA LEU A 108 -5.41 -4.08 0.01
C LEU A 108 -6.18 -4.48 -1.25
N ASP A 109 -7.24 -5.28 -1.13
CA ASP A 109 -8.08 -5.67 -2.27
C ASP A 109 -8.78 -4.47 -2.90
N LEU A 110 -9.30 -3.55 -2.09
CA LEU A 110 -9.83 -2.27 -2.58
C LEU A 110 -8.77 -1.41 -3.28
N ALA A 111 -7.56 -1.37 -2.74
CA ALA A 111 -6.44 -0.64 -3.34
C ALA A 111 -6.01 -1.25 -4.68
N ILE A 112 -6.01 -2.58 -4.80
CA ILE A 112 -5.74 -3.29 -6.06
C ILE A 112 -6.78 -2.90 -7.11
N ASP A 113 -8.07 -3.02 -6.79
CA ASP A 113 -9.15 -2.68 -7.73
C ASP A 113 -9.05 -1.25 -8.24
N ASP A 114 -8.79 -0.29 -7.35
CA ASP A 114 -8.67 1.11 -7.72
C ASP A 114 -7.38 1.42 -8.49
N PHE A 115 -6.29 0.70 -8.21
CA PHE A 115 -5.05 0.80 -8.97
C PHE A 115 -5.22 0.28 -10.40
N GLU A 116 -5.89 -0.86 -10.59
CA GLU A 116 -6.20 -1.41 -11.92
C GLU A 116 -7.06 -0.44 -12.73
N LYS A 117 -8.11 0.13 -12.13
CA LYS A 117 -8.96 1.17 -12.76
C LYS A 117 -8.14 2.40 -13.15
N ALA A 118 -7.19 2.81 -12.30
CA ALA A 118 -6.37 3.97 -12.57
C ALA A 118 -5.45 3.76 -13.79
N TRP A 119 -4.91 2.55 -13.94
CA TRP A 119 -4.05 2.15 -15.05
C TRP A 119 -4.80 1.83 -16.35
N ALA A 120 -6.07 1.41 -16.29
CA ALA A 120 -6.83 0.91 -17.43
C ALA A 120 -6.76 1.75 -18.73
N PRO A 121 -6.76 3.10 -18.69
CA PRO A 121 -6.64 3.91 -19.91
C PRO A 121 -5.26 3.88 -20.58
N VAL A 122 -4.23 3.39 -19.89
CA VAL A 122 -2.84 3.33 -20.38
C VAL A 122 -2.45 1.89 -20.67
N TYR A 123 -2.70 0.98 -19.73
CA TYR A 123 -2.36 -0.44 -19.86
C TYR A 123 -3.15 -1.29 -18.86
N SER A 124 -3.50 -2.52 -19.25
CA SER A 124 -4.15 -3.47 -18.34
C SER A 124 -3.14 -4.03 -17.34
N MET A 125 -3.35 -3.75 -16.05
CA MET A 125 -2.47 -4.18 -14.96
C MET A 125 -3.15 -5.18 -14.02
N PRO A 126 -3.49 -6.41 -14.46
CA PRO A 126 -4.10 -7.40 -13.57
C PRO A 126 -3.12 -7.81 -12.46
N LEU A 127 -3.48 -7.49 -11.21
CA LEU A 127 -2.72 -7.73 -10.00
C LEU A 127 -3.37 -8.84 -9.18
N THR A 128 -2.59 -9.87 -8.87
CA THR A 128 -2.99 -10.94 -7.97
C THR A 128 -2.14 -10.91 -6.71
N TYR A 129 -2.77 -10.95 -5.54
CA TYR A 129 -2.02 -11.07 -4.30
C TYR A 129 -1.35 -12.43 -4.15
N ILE A 130 -0.11 -12.42 -3.67
CA ILE A 130 0.66 -13.62 -3.36
C ILE A 130 0.68 -13.86 -1.86
N ARG A 131 1.25 -12.91 -1.10
CA ARG A 131 1.44 -13.00 0.35
C ARG A 131 1.76 -11.64 0.96
N SER A 132 1.78 -11.58 2.29
CA SER A 132 2.13 -10.41 3.09
C SER A 132 3.29 -10.75 4.01
N GLU A 133 4.21 -9.81 4.20
CA GLU A 133 5.39 -9.92 5.05
C GLU A 133 5.46 -8.72 6.02
N ILE A 134 5.99 -8.94 7.21
CA ILE A 134 6.19 -7.86 8.20
C ILE A 134 7.63 -7.33 8.15
N ASN A 135 8.58 -8.22 7.84
CA ASN A 135 9.98 -7.88 7.75
C ASN A 135 10.39 -7.67 6.27
N PRO A 136 10.91 -6.49 5.89
CA PRO A 136 11.41 -6.17 4.56
C PRO A 136 12.41 -7.18 4.00
N GLN A 137 13.17 -7.87 4.86
CA GLN A 137 14.14 -8.88 4.44
C GLN A 137 13.48 -10.08 3.72
N PHE A 138 12.21 -10.38 4.00
CA PHE A 138 11.47 -11.47 3.35
C PHE A 138 10.62 -11.00 2.15
N ALA A 139 10.58 -9.68 1.91
CA ALA A 139 9.82 -9.05 0.82
C ALA A 139 10.65 -8.82 -0.45
N ALA A 140 11.85 -9.41 -0.56
CA ALA A 140 12.71 -9.21 -1.71
C ALA A 140 12.10 -9.80 -2.99
N ILE A 141 11.80 -8.94 -3.97
CA ILE A 141 11.24 -9.33 -5.27
C ILE A 141 12.22 -9.21 -6.44
N VAL A 142 13.30 -8.45 -6.24
CA VAL A 142 14.38 -8.20 -7.20
C VAL A 142 15.71 -8.07 -6.45
N ALA A 143 16.84 -8.04 -7.17
CA ALA A 143 18.14 -7.86 -6.53
C ALA A 143 18.24 -6.45 -5.89
N PRO A 144 18.96 -6.28 -4.76
CA PRO A 144 19.07 -4.98 -4.07
C PRO A 144 19.65 -3.85 -4.92
N THR A 145 20.38 -4.18 -5.99
CA THR A 145 21.01 -3.24 -6.93
C THR A 145 20.08 -2.75 -8.04
N GLU A 146 18.95 -3.43 -8.26
CA GLU A 146 17.98 -3.07 -9.29
C GLU A 146 17.31 -1.73 -8.97
N MET A 147 17.08 -0.92 -9.99
CA MET A 147 16.34 0.34 -9.85
C MET A 147 14.84 0.05 -9.81
N VAL A 148 14.14 0.67 -8.88
CA VAL A 148 12.69 0.61 -8.75
C VAL A 148 12.09 2.00 -8.74
N ILE A 149 10.86 2.10 -9.24
CA ILE A 149 10.05 3.30 -9.13
C ILE A 149 9.13 3.15 -7.92
N THR A 150 9.10 4.17 -7.06
CA THR A 150 8.26 4.17 -5.87
C THR A 150 7.25 5.30 -5.93
N LEU A 151 6.02 4.97 -5.53
CA LEU A 151 4.90 5.88 -5.48
C LEU A 151 4.51 6.06 -4.01
N ALA A 152 4.67 7.27 -3.49
CA ALA A 152 4.36 7.58 -2.10
C ALA A 152 3.01 8.29 -2.01
N TYR A 153 2.22 7.93 -1.00
CA TYR A 153 0.92 8.52 -0.72
C TYR A 153 0.79 8.83 0.77
N LYS A 154 -0.04 9.82 1.10
CA LYS A 154 -0.35 10.21 2.46
C LYS A 154 -1.86 10.16 2.69
N LEU A 155 -2.25 9.48 3.77
CA LEU A 155 -3.59 9.49 4.37
C LEU A 155 -3.64 10.49 5.53
#